data_AF-A0A949PIC5-F1
#
_entry.id   AF-A0A949PIC5-F1
#
_cell.length_a   1.000
_cell.length_b   1.000
_cell.length_c   1.000
_cell.angle_alpha   90.00
_cell.angle_beta   90.00
_cell.angle_gamma   90.00
#
_symmetry.space_group_name_H-M   'P 1'
#
loop_
_entity.id
_entity.type
_entity.pdbx_description
1 polymer ?
#
loop_
_entity_poly.entity_id
_entity_poly.type
_entity_poly.pdbx_seq_one_letter_code
_entity_poly.pdbx_strand_id
1 'polypeptide(L)'
;MAKVFLILAVVGAIIPGLFFLQFFLSDGTVSSFSSALFVNGAAGGFSADVLISSAVFWLFMAHQKASNIWAFVLINLSIGLSCALPLYLYFKYRNQSSTL
;
A
#
# COMPACT_ATOMS: atom_id res chain seq x y z
N MET A 1 -2.21 20.13 -3.66
CA MET A 1 -1.57 18.78 -3.68
C MET A 1 -2.39 17.69 -3.00
N ALA A 2 -3.04 17.94 -1.84
CA ALA A 2 -3.86 16.91 -1.17
C ALA A 2 -4.86 16.16 -2.09
N LYS A 3 -5.65 16.87 -2.91
CA LYS A 3 -6.61 16.22 -3.83
C LYS A 3 -5.95 15.21 -4.79
N VAL A 4 -4.75 15.51 -5.27
CA VAL A 4 -3.98 14.62 -6.16
C VAL A 4 -3.63 13.34 -5.42
N PHE A 5 -3.08 13.43 -4.20
CA PHE A 5 -2.78 12.26 -3.37
C PHE A 5 -4.00 11.41 -3.04
N LEU A 6 -5.17 12.03 -2.83
CA LEU A 6 -6.42 11.30 -2.61
C LEU A 6 -6.84 10.52 -3.87
N ILE A 7 -6.75 11.12 -5.05
CA ILE A 7 -7.05 10.44 -6.32
C ILE A 7 -6.08 9.27 -6.52
N LEU A 8 -4.78 9.48 -6.31
CA LEU A 8 -3.77 8.42 -6.40
C LEU A 8 -4.02 7.29 -5.40
N ALA A 9 -4.48 7.59 -4.17
CA ALA A 9 -4.84 6.57 -3.19
C ALA A 9 -6.02 5.71 -3.68
N VAL A 10 -7.05 6.35 -4.25
CA VAL A 10 -8.22 5.64 -4.81
C VAL A 10 -7.81 4.76 -5.99
N VAL A 11 -7.02 5.28 -6.93
CA VAL A 11 -6.50 4.51 -8.07
C VAL A 11 -5.64 3.33 -7.59
N GLY A 12 -4.74 3.59 -6.64
CA GLY A 12 -3.88 2.59 -6.02
C GLY A 12 -4.64 1.59 -5.13
N ALA A 13 -5.91 1.84 -4.79
CA ALA A 13 -6.77 0.88 -4.12
C ALA A 13 -7.55 0.02 -5.11
N ILE A 14 -8.13 0.65 -6.13
CA ILE A 14 -8.96 -0.03 -7.12
C ILE A 14 -8.13 -0.99 -7.95
N ILE A 15 -6.98 -0.55 -8.50
CA ILE A 15 -6.21 -1.39 -9.44
C ILE A 15 -5.71 -2.67 -8.75
N PRO A 16 -4.93 -2.62 -7.65
CA PRO A 16 -4.49 -3.84 -6.98
C PRO A 16 -5.64 -4.61 -6.35
N GLY A 17 -6.64 -3.90 -5.81
CA GLY A 17 -7.80 -4.51 -5.18
C GLY A 17 -8.60 -5.41 -6.13
N LEU A 18 -8.76 -5.02 -7.40
CA LEU A 18 -9.42 -5.86 -8.41
C LEU A 18 -8.65 -7.17 -8.67
N PHE A 19 -7.32 -7.10 -8.80
CA PHE A 19 -6.49 -8.30 -8.97
C PHE A 19 -6.55 -9.23 -7.76
N PHE A 20 -6.51 -8.67 -6.55
CA PHE A 20 -6.62 -9.46 -5.32
C PHE A 20 -8.00 -10.10 -5.18
N LEU A 21 -9.07 -9.34 -5.40
CA LEU A 21 -10.44 -9.87 -5.38
C LEU A 21 -10.63 -10.99 -6.38
N GLN A 22 -10.16 -10.82 -7.62
CA GLN A 22 -10.24 -11.88 -8.63
C GLN A 22 -9.50 -13.14 -8.19
N PHE A 23 -8.33 -13.00 -7.55
CA PHE A 23 -7.56 -14.13 -7.04
C PHE A 23 -8.30 -14.87 -5.91
N PHE A 24 -8.82 -14.14 -4.92
CA PHE A 24 -9.55 -14.73 -3.80
C PHE A 24 -10.92 -15.32 -4.20
N LEU A 25 -11.58 -14.74 -5.20
CA LEU A 25 -12.83 -15.29 -5.75
C LEU A 25 -12.61 -16.59 -6.55
N SER A 26 -11.38 -16.85 -7.00
CA SER A 26 -11.00 -18.07 -7.74
C SER A 26 -10.46 -19.16 -6.81
N ASP A 27 -11.00 -19.29 -5.59
CA ASP A 27 -10.53 -20.20 -4.52
C ASP A 27 -9.09 -19.94 -4.02
N GLY A 28 -8.57 -18.72 -4.24
CA GLY A 28 -7.27 -18.31 -3.73
C GLY A 28 -7.25 -18.29 -2.20
N THR A 29 -6.27 -18.95 -1.59
CA THR A 29 -5.96 -18.84 -0.15
C THR A 29 -4.78 -17.90 0.08
N VAL A 30 -4.56 -17.48 1.32
CA VAL A 30 -3.37 -16.68 1.69
C VAL A 30 -2.08 -17.44 1.36
N SER A 31 -2.07 -18.77 1.48
CA SER A 31 -0.92 -19.60 1.12
C SER A 31 -0.69 -19.68 -0.39
N SER A 32 -1.75 -19.77 -1.21
CA SER A 32 -1.58 -19.77 -2.66
C SER A 32 -1.20 -18.38 -3.19
N PHE A 33 -1.61 -17.31 -2.49
CA PHE A 33 -1.23 -15.95 -2.82
C PHE A 33 0.28 -15.75 -2.71
N SER A 34 0.91 -16.20 -1.63
CA SER A 34 2.37 -16.10 -1.48
C SER A 34 3.11 -16.90 -2.55
N SER A 35 2.64 -18.11 -2.88
CA SER A 35 3.20 -18.89 -4.00
C SER A 35 3.04 -18.18 -5.34
N ALA A 36 1.90 -17.52 -5.59
CA ALA A 36 1.63 -16.79 -6.83
C ALA A 36 2.53 -15.54 -6.97
N LEU A 37 2.81 -14.83 -5.87
CA LEU A 37 3.73 -13.67 -5.87
C LEU A 37 5.15 -14.03 -6.31
N PHE A 38 5.58 -15.27 -6.08
CA PHE A 38 6.92 -15.76 -6.43
C PHE A 38 6.90 -16.88 -7.48
N VAL A 39 5.85 -16.95 -8.31
CA VAL A 39 5.67 -18.03 -9.30
C VAL A 39 6.76 -18.04 -10.39
N ASN A 40 7.36 -16.90 -10.67
CA ASN A 40 8.47 -16.75 -11.62
C ASN A 40 9.38 -15.58 -11.20
N GLY A 41 10.54 -15.45 -11.86
CA GLY A 41 11.53 -14.42 -11.52
C GLY A 41 11.02 -12.98 -11.66
N ALA A 42 10.15 -12.69 -12.63
CA ALA A 42 9.61 -11.35 -12.83
C ALA A 42 8.57 -10.99 -11.74
N ALA A 43 7.62 -11.90 -11.47
CA ALA A 43 6.64 -11.73 -10.39
C ALA A 43 7.33 -11.62 -9.03
N GLY A 44 8.33 -12.47 -8.78
CA GLY A 44 9.11 -12.44 -7.55
C GLY A 44 9.92 -11.15 -7.39
N GLY A 45 10.54 -10.66 -8.47
CA GLY A 45 11.25 -9.38 -8.49
C GLY A 45 10.34 -8.19 -8.17
N PHE A 46 9.16 -8.13 -8.79
CA PHE A 46 8.17 -7.09 -8.51
C PHE A 46 7.64 -7.18 -7.06
N SER A 47 7.36 -8.39 -6.58
CA SER A 47 6.91 -8.61 -5.20
C SER A 47 7.97 -8.20 -4.18
N ALA A 48 9.24 -8.55 -4.42
CA ALA A 48 10.35 -8.15 -3.57
C ALA A 48 10.52 -6.62 -3.54
N ASP A 49 10.43 -5.94 -4.69
CA ASP A 49 10.50 -4.48 -4.77
C ASP A 49 9.41 -3.79 -3.92
N VAL A 50 8.17 -4.30 -4.01
CA VAL A 50 7.04 -3.78 -3.21
C VAL A 50 7.22 -4.07 -1.72
N LEU A 51 7.70 -5.26 -1.34
CA LEU A 51 7.94 -5.62 0.06
C LEU A 51 9.04 -4.76 0.68
N ILE A 52 10.16 -4.59 -0.02
CA ILE A 52 11.27 -3.73 0.43
C ILE A 52 10.79 -2.27 0.55
N SER A 53 10.10 -1.76 -0.47
CA SER A 53 9.55 -0.40 -0.45
C SER A 53 8.54 -0.20 0.70
N SER A 54 7.74 -1.23 1.02
CA SER A 54 6.81 -1.20 2.14
C SER A 54 7.54 -1.16 3.49
N ALA A 55 8.58 -1.97 3.67
CA ALA A 55 9.40 -1.95 4.88
C ALA A 55 10.08 -0.59 5.09
N VAL A 56 10.66 -0.01 4.03
CA VAL A 56 11.26 1.33 4.06
C VAL A 56 10.20 2.38 4.40
N PHE A 57 8.99 2.28 3.82
CA PHE A 57 7.89 3.19 4.12
C PHE A 57 7.45 3.12 5.59
N TRP A 58 7.37 1.93 6.19
CA TRP A 58 7.05 1.78 7.61
C TRP A 58 8.13 2.41 8.51
N LEU A 59 9.41 2.16 8.21
CA LEU A 59 10.53 2.78 8.93
C LEU A 59 10.51 4.31 8.80
N PHE A 60 10.20 4.83 7.61
CA PHE A 60 10.06 6.25 7.37
C PHE A 60 8.95 6.86 8.23
N MET A 61 7.76 6.26 8.26
CA MET A 61 6.65 6.73 9.10
C MET A 61 6.99 6.68 10.60
N ALA A 62 7.68 5.63 11.04
CA ALA A 62 8.15 5.49 12.41
C ALA A 62 9.17 6.58 12.79
N HIS A 63 10.13 6.86 11.90
CA HIS A 63 11.10 7.93 12.08
C HIS A 63 10.44 9.30 12.17
N GLN A 64 9.39 9.54 11.37
CA GLN A 64 8.64 10.78 11.36
C GLN A 64 7.65 10.93 12.53
N LYS A 65 7.61 9.96 13.46
CA LYS A 65 6.66 9.89 14.59
C LYS A 65 5.22 10.12 14.15
N ALA A 66 4.83 9.53 13.02
CA ALA A 66 3.48 9.65 12.52
C ALA A 66 2.48 9.12 13.56
N SER A 67 1.41 9.87 13.82
CA SER A 67 0.28 9.31 14.54
C SER A 67 -0.42 8.28 13.65
N ASN A 68 -0.88 7.16 14.23
CA ASN A 68 -1.63 6.11 13.54
C ASN A 68 -0.85 5.28 12.48
N ILE A 69 0.46 5.03 12.68
CA ILE A 69 1.28 4.16 11.81
C ILE A 69 0.57 2.84 11.49
N TRP A 70 -0.03 2.21 12.50
CA TRP A 70 -0.71 0.92 12.36
C TRP A 70 -1.84 0.92 11.33
N ALA A 71 -2.56 2.03 11.17
CA ALA A 71 -3.61 2.13 10.14
C ALA A 71 -3.01 2.05 8.73
N PHE A 72 -1.90 2.74 8.48
CA PHE A 72 -1.23 2.70 7.18
C PHE A 72 -0.52 1.37 6.90
N VAL A 73 0.01 0.72 7.94
CA VAL A 73 0.56 -0.65 7.85
C VAL A 73 -0.54 -1.63 7.44
N LEU A 74 -1.72 -1.58 8.09
CA LEU A 74 -2.85 -2.45 7.74
C LEU A 74 -3.34 -2.21 6.31
N ILE A 75 -3.44 -0.95 5.87
CA ILE A 75 -3.83 -0.61 4.49
C ILE A 75 -2.78 -1.12 3.50
N ASN A 76 -1.50 -0.98 3.81
CA ASN A 76 -0.41 -1.47 2.96
C ASN A 76 -0.44 -2.99 2.82
N LEU A 77 -0.71 -3.74 3.88
CA LEU A 77 -0.82 -5.20 3.85
C LEU A 77 -2.11 -5.69 3.17
N SER A 78 -3.22 -4.95 3.31
CA SER A 78 -4.51 -5.37 2.76
C SER A 78 -4.70 -5.01 1.28
N ILE A 79 -4.24 -3.82 0.89
CA ILE A 79 -4.49 -3.25 -0.44
C ILE A 79 -3.18 -3.05 -1.22
N GLY A 80 -2.09 -2.70 -0.54
CA GLY A 80 -0.79 -2.48 -1.15
C GLY A 80 -0.20 -1.09 -0.90
N LEU A 81 1.09 -0.95 -1.19
CA LEU A 81 1.85 0.29 -1.03
C LEU A 81 1.30 1.43 -1.89
N SER A 82 0.79 1.10 -3.07
CA SER A 82 0.20 2.04 -4.03
C SER A 82 -0.99 2.83 -3.46
N CYS A 83 -1.74 2.26 -2.51
CA CYS A 83 -2.81 2.96 -1.78
C CYS A 83 -2.28 3.64 -0.51
N ALA A 84 -1.48 2.92 0.30
CA ALA A 84 -1.07 3.38 1.62
C ALA A 84 -0.19 4.65 1.57
N LEU A 85 0.75 4.72 0.63
CA LEU A 85 1.68 5.84 0.51
C LEU A 85 0.97 7.14 0.09
N PRO A 86 0.15 7.19 -0.98
CA PRO A 86 -0.58 8.41 -1.31
C PRO A 86 -1.56 8.83 -0.22
N LEU A 87 -2.22 7.86 0.45
CA LEU A 87 -3.13 8.18 1.54
C LEU A 87 -2.40 8.82 2.74
N TYR A 88 -1.21 8.32 3.07
CA TYR A 88 -0.36 8.92 4.09
C TYR A 88 0.04 10.37 3.72
N LEU A 89 0.47 10.58 2.47
CA LEU A 89 0.82 11.91 1.96
C LEU A 89 -0.38 12.87 1.96
N TYR A 90 -1.58 12.38 1.67
CA TYR A 90 -2.82 13.16 1.76
C TYR A 90 -3.05 13.71 3.16
N PHE A 91 -3.02 12.86 4.19
CA PHE A 91 -3.24 13.28 5.57
C PHE A 91 -2.12 14.21 6.06
N LYS A 92 -0.87 13.90 5.72
CA LYS A 92 0.27 14.77 6.05
C LYS A 92 0.09 16.18 5.47
N TYR A 93 -0.28 16.29 4.20
CA TYR A 93 -0.47 17.59 3.54
C TYR A 93 -1.71 18.34 4.07
N ARG A 94 -2.80 17.61 4.36
CA ARG A 94 -4.03 18.21 4.91
C ARG A 94 -3.78 18.79 6.30
N ASN A 95 -3.07 18.09 7.17
CA ASN A 95 -2.77 18.56 8.53
C ASN A 95 -1.87 19.81 8.52
N GLN A 96 -0.91 19.89 7.58
CA GLN A 96 -0.06 21.08 7.42
C GLN A 96 -0.82 22.32 6.93
N SER A 97 -1.89 22.11 6.16
CA SER A 97 -2.72 23.21 5.64
C SER A 97 -3.69 23.75 6.70
N SER A 98 -4.03 22.95 7.72
CA SER A 98 -4.91 23.36 8.83
C SER A 98 -4.20 24.14 9.94
N THR A 99 -2.87 24.23 9.89
CA THR A 99 -2.03 24.96 10.86
C THR A 99 -1.58 26.35 10.38
N LEU A 100 -2.05 26.77 9.20
CA LEU A 100 -1.85 28.11 8.62
C LEU A 100 -3.18 28.88 8.67
#